data_AF-A0A969F3W2-F1
#
_entry.id   AF-A0A969F3W2-F1
#
_cell.length_a   1.000
_cell.length_b   1.000
_cell.length_c   1.000
_cell.angle_alpha   90.00
_cell.angle_beta   90.00
_cell.angle_gamma   90.00
#
_symmetry.space_group_name_H-M   'P 1'
#
loop_
_entity.id
_entity.type
_entity.pdbx_description
1 polymer ?
#
loop_
_entity_poly.entity_id
_entity_poly.type
_entity_poly.pdbx_seq_one_letter_code
_entity_poly.pdbx_strand_id
1 'polypeptide(L)'
;MPILQWLPAYQKVLLRGDVIAALTVWALLVPEAMAYAGIAGLPPQTGLYTAPLALLAYAIFGTSRHLNVGPSSTVAALSFTVVAGLAVVGSSEFLLLSITLAIVTGLFLIISSFLRLGVMADFLSRPVLDGFMVGVAISIAVGQFDKLVGFEPDASYEFVPDILLFVRDIDMVHWPTFVVGMVSLVLLFALHKYMPNVPAALVVLFLS
;
A
#
# COMPACT_ATOMS: atom_id res chain seq x y z
N MET A 1 16.80 -6.71 22.98
CA MET A 1 16.22 -7.15 21.69
C MET A 1 15.21 -8.27 21.96
N PRO A 2 13.92 -8.09 21.61
CA PRO A 2 12.86 -9.05 21.94
C PRO A 2 13.08 -10.47 21.39
N ILE A 3 13.75 -10.62 20.24
CA ILE A 3 14.04 -11.93 19.64
C ILE A 3 14.79 -12.90 20.55
N LEU A 4 15.71 -12.38 21.37
CA LEU A 4 16.47 -13.21 22.31
C LEU A 4 15.61 -13.73 23.46
N GLN A 5 14.43 -13.16 23.69
CA GLN A 5 13.49 -13.60 24.72
C GLN A 5 12.43 -14.55 24.15
N TRP A 6 11.87 -14.25 22.98
CA TRP A 6 10.76 -15.05 22.43
C TRP A 6 11.22 -16.30 21.69
N LEU A 7 12.39 -16.27 21.03
CA LEU A 7 12.89 -17.39 20.22
C LEU A 7 13.26 -18.62 21.08
N PRO A 8 13.95 -18.49 22.24
CA PRO A 8 14.23 -19.64 23.10
C PRO A 8 12.98 -20.21 23.78
N ALA A 9 11.98 -19.36 24.04
CA ALA A 9 10.71 -19.75 24.64
C ALA A 9 9.68 -20.29 23.62
N TYR A 10 10.08 -20.46 22.35
CA TYR A 10 9.18 -20.85 21.27
C TYR A 10 8.75 -22.32 21.40
N GLN A 11 7.44 -22.56 21.49
CA GLN A 11 6.88 -23.90 21.58
C GLN A 11 6.65 -24.48 20.17
N LYS A 12 7.29 -25.61 19.86
CA LYS A 12 7.13 -26.29 18.56
C LYS A 12 5.69 -26.68 18.22
N VAL A 13 4.81 -26.80 19.22
CA VAL A 13 3.37 -27.05 19.03
C VAL A 13 2.70 -25.92 18.24
N LEU A 14 3.17 -24.68 18.39
CA LEU A 14 2.64 -23.51 17.69
C LEU A 14 3.05 -23.46 16.21
N LEU A 15 4.09 -24.19 15.82
CA LEU A 15 4.68 -24.12 14.48
C LEU A 15 3.65 -24.39 13.37
N ARG A 16 2.75 -25.35 13.57
CA ARG A 16 1.72 -25.67 12.57
C ARG A 16 0.74 -24.51 12.39
N GLY A 17 0.31 -23.89 13.48
CA GLY A 17 -0.57 -22.73 13.45
C GLY A 17 0.12 -21.52 12.82
N ASP A 18 1.37 -21.26 13.22
CA ASP A 18 2.16 -20.15 12.71
C ASP A 18 2.47 -20.28 11.21
N VAL A 19 2.73 -21.49 10.70
CA VAL A 19 2.93 -21.72 9.27
C VAL A 19 1.65 -21.44 8.46
N ILE A 20 0.49 -21.93 8.93
CA ILE A 20 -0.79 -21.68 8.25
C ILE A 20 -1.12 -20.18 8.28
N ALA A 21 -0.90 -19.52 9.43
CA ALA A 21 -1.09 -18.08 9.57
C ALA A 21 -0.14 -17.30 8.66
N ALA A 22 1.15 -17.66 8.62
CA ALA A 22 2.15 -17.03 7.77
C ALA A 22 1.81 -17.18 6.28
N LEU A 23 1.38 -18.36 5.83
CA LEU A 23 0.93 -18.57 4.45
C LEU A 23 -0.30 -17.71 4.12
N THR A 24 -1.24 -17.60 5.05
CA THR A 24 -2.46 -16.79 4.87
C THR A 24 -2.12 -15.30 4.78
N VAL A 25 -1.28 -14.80 5.70
CA VAL A 25 -0.81 -13.41 5.70
C VAL A 25 0.01 -13.12 4.45
N TRP A 26 0.89 -14.03 4.05
CA TRP A 26 1.72 -13.88 2.85
C TRP A 26 0.88 -13.80 1.59
N ALA A 27 -0.13 -14.67 1.46
CA ALA A 27 -1.03 -14.68 0.32
C ALA A 27 -1.74 -13.32 0.15
N LEU A 28 -2.09 -12.64 1.25
CA LEU A 28 -2.68 -11.30 1.22
C LEU A 28 -1.65 -10.20 0.98
N LEU A 29 -0.48 -10.31 1.62
CA LEU A 29 0.56 -9.29 1.62
C LEU A 29 1.20 -9.11 0.23
N VAL A 30 1.36 -10.19 -0.54
CA VAL A 30 1.98 -10.15 -1.87
C VAL A 30 1.25 -9.23 -2.85
N PRO A 31 -0.05 -9.44 -3.15
CA PRO A 31 -0.78 -8.55 -4.05
C PRO A 31 -0.93 -7.13 -3.46
N GLU A 32 -1.09 -7.02 -2.13
CA GLU A 32 -1.15 -5.72 -1.45
C GLU A 32 0.13 -4.90 -1.64
N ALA A 33 1.31 -5.51 -1.42
CA ALA A 33 2.60 -4.83 -1.59
C ALA A 33 2.86 -4.43 -3.04
N MET A 34 2.46 -5.27 -4.00
CA MET A 34 2.54 -4.96 -5.44
C MET A 34 1.64 -3.78 -5.82
N ALA A 35 0.40 -3.76 -5.31
CA ALA A 35 -0.54 -2.67 -5.55
C ALA A 35 -0.03 -1.35 -4.98
N TYR A 36 0.47 -1.35 -3.74
CA TYR A 36 0.99 -0.13 -3.10
C TYR A 36 2.31 0.36 -3.72
N ALA A 37 3.16 -0.53 -4.23
CA ALA A 37 4.30 -0.11 -5.05
C ALA A 37 3.83 0.68 -6.30
N GLY A 38 2.75 0.22 -6.94
CA GLY A 38 2.13 0.93 -8.05
C GLY A 38 1.43 2.25 -7.67
N ILE A 39 0.97 2.41 -6.43
CA ILE A 39 0.51 3.71 -5.89
C ILE A 39 1.71 4.64 -5.68
N ALA A 40 2.84 4.10 -5.21
CA ALA A 40 4.08 4.85 -5.01
C ALA A 40 4.79 5.25 -6.33
N GLY A 41 4.24 4.91 -7.50
CA GLY A 41 4.85 5.16 -8.81
C GLY A 41 6.06 4.28 -9.11
N LEU A 42 6.20 3.15 -8.39
CA LEU A 42 7.32 2.22 -8.53
C LEU A 42 6.88 0.93 -9.23
N PRO A 43 7.83 0.18 -9.85
CA PRO A 43 7.54 -1.13 -10.40
C PRO A 43 6.98 -2.08 -9.32
N PRO A 44 5.98 -2.93 -9.63
CA PRO A 44 5.36 -3.84 -8.65
C PRO A 44 6.35 -4.75 -7.91
N GLN A 45 7.47 -5.11 -8.56
CA GLN A 45 8.50 -5.97 -7.98
C GLN A 45 9.19 -5.30 -6.77
N THR A 46 9.20 -3.97 -6.69
CA THR A 46 9.74 -3.23 -5.54
C THR A 46 8.98 -3.53 -4.24
N GLY A 47 7.67 -3.76 -4.32
CA GLY A 47 6.87 -4.20 -3.17
C GLY A 47 7.30 -5.57 -2.65
N LEU A 48 7.63 -6.49 -3.57
CA LEU A 48 8.08 -7.85 -3.22
C LEU A 48 9.47 -7.86 -2.56
N TYR A 49 10.35 -6.93 -2.91
CA TYR A 49 11.67 -6.83 -2.30
C TYR A 49 11.62 -6.21 -0.89
N THR A 50 10.71 -5.28 -0.66
CA THR A 50 10.65 -4.50 0.58
C THR A 50 9.82 -5.17 1.68
N ALA A 51 8.70 -5.83 1.34
CA ALA A 51 7.81 -6.45 2.32
C ALA A 51 8.50 -7.52 3.21
N PRO A 52 9.32 -8.45 2.69
CA PRO A 52 9.97 -9.47 3.52
C PRO A 52 11.01 -8.87 4.45
N LEU A 53 11.76 -7.87 3.97
CA LEU A 53 12.76 -7.17 4.78
C LEU A 53 12.12 -6.44 5.95
N ALA A 54 10.97 -5.78 5.74
CA ALA A 54 10.21 -5.12 6.79
C ALA A 54 9.70 -6.12 7.85
N LEU A 55 9.17 -7.27 7.41
CA LEU A 55 8.71 -8.33 8.32
C LEU A 55 9.86 -8.94 9.13
N LEU A 56 11.01 -9.18 8.51
CA LEU A 56 12.21 -9.68 9.19
C LEU A 56 12.72 -8.68 10.22
N ALA A 57 12.77 -7.39 9.87
CA ALA A 57 13.12 -6.34 10.82
C ALA A 57 12.13 -6.32 12.00
N TYR A 58 10.82 -6.44 11.75
CA TYR A 58 9.83 -6.51 12.81
C TYR A 58 9.97 -7.77 13.68
N ALA A 59 10.28 -8.93 13.11
CA ALA A 59 10.51 -10.15 13.90
C ALA A 59 11.68 -10.02 14.89
N ILE A 60 12.70 -9.21 14.55
CA ILE A 60 13.89 -8.97 15.38
C ILE A 60 13.60 -7.94 16.48
N PHE A 61 12.99 -6.82 16.11
CA PHE A 61 12.83 -5.63 16.97
C PHE A 61 11.44 -5.47 17.61
N GLY A 62 10.42 -6.12 17.05
CA GLY A 62 9.03 -6.02 17.45
C GLY A 62 8.76 -6.66 18.80
N THR A 63 7.82 -6.07 19.54
CA THR A 63 7.43 -6.49 20.89
C THR A 63 6.15 -7.31 20.90
N SER A 64 5.32 -7.22 19.86
CA SER A 64 4.04 -7.94 19.75
C SER A 64 4.15 -9.12 18.79
N ARG A 65 3.62 -10.28 19.19
CA ARG A 65 3.61 -11.51 18.38
C ARG A 65 2.47 -11.54 17.35
N HIS A 66 1.50 -10.64 17.46
CA HIS A 66 0.29 -10.63 16.61
C HIS A 66 0.20 -9.41 15.70
N LEU A 67 1.09 -8.42 15.87
CA LEU A 67 1.07 -7.24 15.02
C LEU A 67 1.70 -7.57 13.67
N ASN A 68 0.92 -7.40 12.60
CA ASN A 68 1.45 -7.45 11.25
C ASN A 68 1.95 -6.05 10.86
N VAL A 69 3.19 -5.96 10.40
CA VAL A 69 3.75 -4.73 9.84
C VAL A 69 3.82 -4.91 8.33
N GLY A 70 2.99 -4.13 7.64
CA GLY A 70 2.88 -4.15 6.19
C GLY A 70 3.03 -2.75 5.60
N PRO A 71 3.12 -2.68 4.26
CA PRO A 71 3.03 -1.42 3.56
C PRO A 71 1.65 -0.79 3.79
N SER A 72 1.55 0.53 3.69
CA SER A 72 0.31 1.27 3.89
C SER A 72 0.03 2.11 2.65
N SER A 73 -1.23 2.09 2.20
CA SER A 73 -1.70 2.90 1.06
C SER A 73 -1.46 4.39 1.27
N THR A 74 -1.60 4.87 2.51
CA THR A 74 -1.31 6.25 2.92
C THR A 74 0.15 6.62 2.69
N VAL A 75 1.07 5.79 3.17
CA VAL A 75 2.52 6.06 3.04
C VAL A 75 2.93 5.99 1.57
N ALA A 76 2.38 5.05 0.80
CA ALA A 76 2.61 4.95 -0.64
C ALA A 76 2.17 6.23 -1.37
N ALA A 77 0.94 6.70 -1.15
CA ALA A 77 0.41 7.91 -1.77
C ALA A 77 1.22 9.17 -1.41
N LEU A 78 1.59 9.34 -0.13
CA LEU A 78 2.41 10.46 0.29
C LEU A 78 3.81 10.43 -0.31
N SER A 79 4.43 9.25 -0.36
CA SER A 79 5.75 9.09 -0.97
C SER A 79 5.72 9.44 -2.46
N PHE A 80 4.67 9.04 -3.17
CA PHE A 80 4.45 9.41 -4.57
C PHE A 80 4.37 10.92 -4.73
N THR A 81 3.48 11.60 -4.00
CA THR A 81 3.29 13.06 -4.11
C THR A 81 4.59 13.83 -3.87
N VAL A 82 5.43 13.38 -2.93
CA VAL A 82 6.72 14.01 -2.64
C VAL A 82 7.71 13.82 -3.80
N VAL A 83 7.84 12.60 -4.32
CA VAL A 83 8.84 12.29 -5.35
C VAL A 83 8.40 12.77 -6.73
N ALA A 84 7.12 12.65 -7.06
CA ALA A 84 6.55 13.11 -8.33
C ALA A 84 6.65 14.63 -8.52
N GLY A 85 6.72 15.40 -7.42
CA GLY A 85 7.01 16.84 -7.47
C GLY A 85 8.47 17.19 -7.80
N LEU A 86 9.38 16.20 -7.79
CA LEU A 86 10.82 16.39 -7.95
C LEU A 86 11.41 15.66 -9.17
N ALA A 87 10.82 14.54 -9.58
CA ALA A 87 11.27 13.76 -10.72
C ALA A 87 10.11 13.15 -11.51
N VAL A 88 10.37 12.88 -12.79
CA VAL A 88 9.40 12.24 -13.69
C VAL A 88 9.25 10.76 -13.32
N VAL A 89 8.01 10.29 -13.17
CA VAL A 89 7.68 8.89 -12.87
C VAL A 89 8.32 7.96 -13.91
N GLY A 90 8.89 6.84 -13.46
CA GLY A 90 9.57 5.87 -14.33
C GLY A 90 11.01 6.22 -14.71
N SER A 91 11.49 7.44 -14.41
CA SER A 91 12.91 7.78 -14.56
C SER A 91 13.80 7.07 -13.54
N SER A 92 15.09 6.92 -13.85
CA SER A 92 16.08 6.42 -12.88
C SER A 92 16.21 7.34 -11.66
N GLU A 93 16.03 8.64 -11.86
CA GLU A 93 16.04 9.65 -10.79
C GLU A 93 14.88 9.46 -9.81
N PHE A 94 13.67 9.14 -10.31
CA PHE A 94 12.50 8.86 -9.48
C PHE A 94 12.75 7.67 -8.53
N LEU A 95 13.36 6.61 -9.03
CA LEU A 95 13.74 5.46 -8.21
C LEU A 95 14.76 5.84 -7.12
N LEU A 96 15.78 6.62 -7.49
CA LEU A 96 16.82 7.07 -6.54
C LEU A 96 16.24 7.99 -5.46
N LEU A 97 15.36 8.91 -5.81
CA LEU A 97 14.67 9.78 -4.86
C LEU A 97 13.75 9.00 -3.93
N SER A 98 13.04 7.99 -4.45
CA SER A 98 12.19 7.11 -3.64
C SER A 98 12.98 6.32 -2.60
N ILE A 99 14.14 5.78 -3.00
CA ILE A 99 15.07 5.08 -2.10
C ILE A 99 15.62 6.06 -1.05
N THR A 100 16.04 7.24 -1.49
CA THR A 100 16.58 8.28 -0.60
C THR A 100 15.55 8.71 0.43
N LEU A 101 14.30 8.94 -0.01
CA LEU A 101 13.19 9.26 0.88
C LEU A 101 12.98 8.16 1.92
N ALA A 102 12.94 6.90 1.52
CA ALA A 102 12.79 5.78 2.44
C ALA A 102 13.90 5.72 3.50
N ILE A 103 15.16 5.94 3.09
CA ILE A 103 16.32 5.96 4.00
C ILE A 103 16.23 7.14 4.98
N VAL A 104 15.96 8.34 4.46
CA VAL A 104 15.84 9.56 5.28
C VAL A 104 14.71 9.43 6.27
N THR A 105 13.53 8.98 5.84
CA THR A 105 12.39 8.71 6.72
C THR A 105 12.74 7.67 7.78
N GLY A 106 13.40 6.57 7.42
CA GLY A 106 13.86 5.56 8.38
C GLY A 106 14.81 6.14 9.43
N LEU A 107 15.76 6.99 9.02
CA LEU A 107 16.66 7.67 9.93
C LEU A 107 15.91 8.63 10.87
N PHE A 108 14.96 9.40 10.35
CA PHE A 108 14.10 10.26 11.17
C PHE A 108 13.31 9.44 12.18
N LEU A 109 12.72 8.31 11.78
CA LEU A 109 11.99 7.43 12.71
C LEU A 109 12.88 6.88 13.82
N ILE A 110 14.13 6.51 13.50
CA ILE A 110 15.11 6.07 14.49
C ILE A 110 15.44 7.20 15.47
N ILE A 111 15.72 8.40 14.96
CA ILE A 111 16.00 9.59 15.79
C ILE A 111 14.79 9.93 16.68
N SER A 112 13.59 9.94 16.12
CA SER A 112 12.34 10.19 16.84
C SER A 112 12.10 9.16 17.94
N SER A 113 12.47 7.89 17.71
CA SER A 113 12.43 6.83 18.72
C SER A 113 13.36 7.13 19.90
N PHE A 114 14.59 7.59 19.66
CA PHE A 114 15.52 7.98 20.73
C PHE A 114 15.01 9.20 21.53
N LEU A 115 14.35 10.13 20.85
CA LEU A 115 13.72 11.30 21.46
C LEU A 115 12.38 10.99 22.14
N ARG A 116 11.91 9.72 22.09
CA ARG A 116 10.62 9.27 22.64
C ARG A 116 9.42 10.07 22.12
N LEU A 117 9.50 10.53 20.87
CA LEU A 117 8.42 11.30 20.23
C LEU A 117 7.17 10.46 19.95
N GLY A 118 7.17 9.15 20.23
CA GLY A 118 5.96 8.33 20.18
C GLY A 118 4.83 8.88 21.05
N VAL A 119 5.16 9.51 22.18
CA VAL A 119 4.16 10.17 23.07
C VAL A 119 3.50 11.36 22.38
N MET A 120 4.17 12.00 21.42
CA MET A 120 3.57 13.11 20.66
C MET A 120 2.44 12.63 19.73
N ALA A 121 2.54 11.40 19.22
CA ALA A 121 1.51 10.82 18.38
C ALA A 121 0.19 10.61 19.14
N ASP A 122 0.25 10.39 20.46
CA ASP A 122 -0.94 10.25 21.31
C ASP A 122 -1.73 11.56 21.48
N PHE A 123 -1.13 12.71 21.15
CA PHE A 123 -1.81 14.02 21.17
C PHE A 123 -2.55 14.36 19.87
N LEU A 124 -2.45 13.51 18.83
CA LEU A 124 -3.26 13.68 17.63
C LEU A 124 -4.72 13.34 17.93
N SER A 125 -5.60 14.32 17.78
CA SER A 125 -7.02 14.13 18.04
C SER A 125 -7.64 13.19 17.00
N ARG A 126 -8.60 12.36 17.42
CA ARG A 126 -9.33 11.45 16.52
C ARG A 126 -9.90 12.18 15.28
N PRO A 127 -10.52 13.37 15.39
CA PRO A 127 -11.04 14.08 14.23
C PRO A 127 -9.96 14.46 13.19
N VAL A 128 -8.73 14.76 13.64
CA VAL A 128 -7.62 15.09 12.72
C VAL A 128 -7.20 13.83 11.95
N LEU A 129 -7.11 12.69 12.63
CA LEU A 129 -6.80 11.42 12.00
C LEU A 129 -7.91 11.00 11.03
N ASP A 130 -9.17 11.16 11.40
CA ASP A 130 -10.31 10.84 10.54
C ASP A 130 -10.32 11.73 9.28
N GLY A 131 -10.13 13.05 9.44
CA GLY A 131 -10.05 13.99 8.31
C GLY A 131 -8.87 13.70 7.38
N PHE A 132 -7.71 13.35 7.95
CA PHE A 132 -6.54 12.94 7.19
C PHE A 132 -6.78 11.64 6.40
N MET A 133 -7.38 10.61 7.03
CA MET A 133 -7.71 9.36 6.36
C MET A 133 -8.69 9.57 5.21
N VAL A 134 -9.72 10.40 5.40
CA VAL A 134 -10.67 10.76 4.33
C VAL A 134 -9.97 11.47 3.18
N GLY A 135 -9.11 12.45 3.47
CA GLY A 135 -8.34 13.17 2.45
C GLY A 135 -7.46 12.23 1.63
N VAL A 136 -6.72 11.34 2.30
CA VAL A 136 -5.87 10.33 1.64
C VAL A 136 -6.69 9.35 0.81
N ALA A 137 -7.83 8.88 1.33
CA ALA A 137 -8.72 7.98 0.59
C ALA A 137 -9.24 8.63 -0.70
N ILE A 138 -9.61 9.91 -0.64
CA ILE A 138 -9.99 10.68 -1.82
C ILE A 138 -8.80 10.77 -2.78
N SER A 139 -7.62 11.24 -2.34
CA SER A 139 -6.43 11.34 -3.20
C SER A 139 -6.08 10.03 -3.89
N ILE A 140 -6.20 8.89 -3.20
CA ILE A 140 -5.99 7.56 -3.80
C ILE A 140 -7.07 7.25 -4.82
N ALA A 141 -8.35 7.48 -4.51
CA ALA A 141 -9.45 7.22 -5.45
C ALA A 141 -9.28 8.04 -6.74
N VAL A 142 -8.82 9.30 -6.63
CA VAL A 142 -8.45 10.14 -7.77
C VAL A 142 -7.34 9.49 -8.58
N GLY A 143 -6.20 9.16 -7.95
CA GLY A 143 -5.04 8.61 -8.65
C GLY A 143 -5.22 7.19 -9.24
N GLN A 144 -6.32 6.50 -8.91
CA GLN A 144 -6.65 5.20 -9.49
C GLN A 144 -7.72 5.29 -10.58
N PHE A 145 -8.37 6.45 -10.76
CA PHE A 145 -9.42 6.64 -11.75
C PHE A 145 -8.88 6.43 -13.18
N ASP A 146 -7.72 6.99 -13.49
CA ASP A 146 -7.06 6.89 -14.80
C ASP A 146 -6.78 5.43 -15.19
N LYS A 147 -6.33 4.63 -14.23
CA LYS A 147 -6.05 3.20 -14.43
C LYS A 147 -7.32 2.39 -14.66
N LEU A 148 -8.44 2.79 -14.06
CA LEU A 148 -9.73 2.13 -14.23
C LEU A 148 -10.34 2.42 -15.60
N VAL A 149 -10.15 3.65 -16.10
CA VAL A 149 -10.68 4.12 -17.39
C VAL A 149 -9.77 3.74 -18.55
N GLY A 150 -8.46 3.52 -18.30
CA GLY A 150 -7.47 3.22 -19.33
C GLY A 150 -7.04 4.45 -20.13
N PHE A 151 -7.07 5.62 -19.50
CA PHE A 151 -6.68 6.90 -20.08
C PHE A 151 -5.42 7.40 -19.35
N GLU A 152 -4.39 7.84 -20.08
CA GLU A 152 -3.18 8.46 -19.52
C GLU A 152 -3.25 9.97 -19.82
N PRO A 153 -3.59 10.85 -18.85
CA PRO A 153 -3.63 12.28 -19.08
C PRO A 153 -2.22 12.87 -19.29
N ASP A 154 -2.05 13.74 -20.28
CA ASP A 154 -0.75 14.33 -20.66
C ASP A 154 -0.13 15.26 -19.58
N ALA A 155 -0.93 15.86 -18.68
CA ALA A 155 -0.42 16.64 -17.56
C ALA A 155 -1.57 17.19 -16.69
N SER A 156 -1.91 16.52 -15.58
CA SER A 156 -2.28 17.11 -14.27
C SER A 156 -3.04 16.09 -13.42
N TYR A 157 -2.64 15.91 -12.16
CA TYR A 157 -3.31 15.04 -11.19
C TYR A 157 -4.52 15.76 -10.58
N GLU A 158 -5.55 16.06 -11.37
CA GLU A 158 -6.75 16.75 -10.88
C GLU A 158 -8.05 16.03 -11.27
N PHE A 159 -8.70 15.44 -10.26
CA PHE A 159 -9.95 14.67 -10.38
C PHE A 159 -11.07 15.35 -11.16
N VAL A 160 -11.23 16.66 -10.97
CA VAL A 160 -12.34 17.42 -11.54
C VAL A 160 -12.12 17.66 -13.04
N PRO A 161 -10.93 18.14 -13.48
CA PRO A 161 -10.51 18.10 -14.88
C PRO A 161 -10.61 16.71 -15.52
N ASP A 162 -10.15 15.65 -14.86
CA ASP A 162 -10.14 14.29 -15.43
C ASP A 162 -11.55 13.75 -15.69
N ILE A 163 -12.51 14.02 -14.79
CA ILE A 163 -13.91 13.66 -15.01
C ILE A 163 -14.51 14.45 -16.17
N LEU A 164 -14.20 15.74 -16.28
CA LEU A 164 -14.70 16.60 -17.36
C LEU A 164 -14.10 16.19 -18.73
N LEU A 165 -12.83 15.81 -18.75
CA LEU A 165 -12.14 15.25 -19.93
C LEU A 165 -12.71 13.88 -20.29
N PHE A 166 -12.97 13.00 -19.32
CA PHE A 166 -13.63 11.72 -19.55
C PHE A 166 -15.02 11.86 -20.21
N VAL A 167 -15.84 12.82 -19.74
CA VAL A 167 -17.16 13.08 -20.33
C VAL A 167 -17.03 13.67 -21.74
N ARG A 168 -15.95 14.41 -22.02
CA ARG A 168 -15.70 15.07 -23.31
C ARG A 168 -15.12 14.12 -24.36
N ASP A 169 -14.22 13.22 -23.95
CA ASP A 169 -13.44 12.34 -24.83
C ASP A 169 -13.78 10.86 -24.62
N ILE A 170 -15.07 10.56 -24.43
CA ILE A 170 -15.59 9.19 -24.19
C ILE A 170 -15.22 8.19 -25.30
N ASP A 171 -14.95 8.69 -26.51
CA ASP A 171 -14.55 7.90 -27.67
C ASP A 171 -13.08 7.42 -27.60
N MET A 172 -12.25 8.01 -26.72
CA MET A 172 -10.85 7.59 -26.52
C MET A 172 -10.69 6.54 -25.41
N VAL A 173 -11.79 6.15 -24.76
CA VAL A 173 -11.78 5.18 -23.66
C VAL A 173 -11.48 3.78 -24.18
N HIS A 174 -10.51 3.10 -23.56
CA HIS A 174 -10.24 1.70 -23.83
C HIS A 174 -11.28 0.80 -23.15
N TRP A 175 -12.43 0.64 -23.81
CA TRP A 175 -13.58 -0.15 -23.34
C TRP A 175 -13.24 -1.52 -22.73
N PRO A 176 -12.28 -2.30 -23.27
CA PRO A 176 -11.88 -3.57 -22.64
C PRO A 176 -11.30 -3.38 -21.23
N THR A 177 -10.45 -2.37 -21.02
CA THR A 177 -9.85 -2.08 -19.70
C THR A 177 -10.92 -1.64 -18.71
N PHE A 178 -11.82 -0.77 -19.15
CA PHE A 178 -12.93 -0.29 -18.33
C PHE A 178 -13.86 -1.43 -17.88
N VAL A 179 -14.23 -2.33 -18.80
CA VAL A 179 -15.07 -3.49 -18.48
C VAL A 179 -14.37 -4.44 -17.50
N VAL A 180 -13.09 -4.75 -17.74
CA VAL A 180 -12.31 -5.60 -16.81
C VAL A 180 -12.22 -4.94 -15.43
N GLY A 181 -11.95 -3.64 -15.35
CA GLY A 181 -11.92 -2.88 -14.10
C GLY A 181 -13.26 -2.90 -13.36
N MET A 182 -14.36 -2.63 -14.05
CA MET A 182 -15.70 -2.64 -13.46
C MET A 182 -16.14 -4.03 -13.01
N VAL A 183 -15.88 -5.07 -13.81
CA VAL A 183 -16.15 -6.46 -13.43
C VAL A 183 -15.34 -6.83 -12.20
N SER A 184 -14.06 -6.45 -12.16
CA SER A 184 -13.18 -6.70 -11.02
C SER A 184 -13.68 -6.03 -9.74
N LEU A 185 -14.12 -4.77 -9.82
CA LEU A 185 -14.73 -4.03 -8.70
C LEU A 185 -16.00 -4.71 -8.19
N VAL A 186 -16.91 -5.05 -9.08
CA VAL A 186 -18.18 -5.74 -8.73
C VAL A 186 -17.88 -7.07 -8.06
N LEU A 187 -16.94 -7.85 -8.61
CA LEU A 187 -16.54 -9.15 -8.07
C LEU A 187 -15.90 -9.01 -6.68
N LEU A 188 -15.05 -7.99 -6.49
CA LEU A 188 -14.42 -7.68 -5.20
C LEU A 188 -15.47 -7.38 -4.13
N PHE A 189 -16.41 -6.46 -4.41
CA PHE A 189 -17.47 -6.12 -3.46
C PHE A 189 -18.42 -7.30 -3.20
N ALA A 190 -18.75 -8.08 -4.24
CA ALA A 190 -19.60 -9.26 -4.11
C ALA A 190 -18.93 -10.33 -3.26
N LEU A 191 -17.66 -10.68 -3.52
CA LEU A 191 -16.93 -11.66 -2.71
C LEU A 191 -16.76 -11.17 -1.27
N HIS A 192 -16.45 -9.89 -1.06
CA HIS A 192 -16.30 -9.36 0.29
C HIS A 192 -17.62 -9.44 1.08
N LYS A 193 -18.76 -9.24 0.41
CA LYS A 193 -20.10 -9.31 1.03
C LYS A 193 -20.59 -10.75 1.25
N TYR A 194 -20.40 -11.64 0.28
CA TYR A 194 -20.99 -12.98 0.28
C TYR A 194 -20.02 -14.09 0.76
N MET A 195 -18.71 -13.86 0.65
CA MET A 195 -17.66 -14.83 1.02
C MET A 195 -16.51 -14.15 1.79
N PRO A 196 -16.75 -13.58 2.99
CA PRO A 196 -15.77 -12.79 3.74
C PRO A 196 -14.52 -13.58 4.18
N ASN A 197 -14.58 -14.92 4.16
CA ASN A 197 -13.46 -15.79 4.49
C ASN A 197 -12.50 -16.03 3.30
N VAL A 198 -12.87 -15.61 2.10
CA VAL A 198 -12.04 -15.76 0.91
C VAL A 198 -11.26 -14.46 0.67
N PRO A 199 -9.95 -14.52 0.42
CA PRO A 199 -9.16 -13.35 0.06
C PRO A 199 -9.59 -12.84 -1.33
N ALA A 200 -10.61 -11.98 -1.35
CA ALA A 200 -11.27 -11.49 -2.57
C ALA A 200 -10.26 -10.87 -3.56
N ALA A 201 -9.26 -10.13 -3.06
CA ALA A 201 -8.22 -9.52 -3.88
C ALA A 201 -7.39 -10.55 -4.68
N LEU A 202 -7.11 -11.73 -4.12
CA LEU A 202 -6.41 -12.80 -4.83
C LEU A 202 -7.28 -13.43 -5.91
N VAL A 203 -8.55 -13.69 -5.60
CA VAL A 203 -9.48 -14.28 -6.57
C VAL A 203 -9.66 -13.36 -7.77
N VAL A 204 -9.81 -12.06 -7.54
CA VAL A 204 -9.92 -11.06 -8.59
C VAL A 204 -8.65 -11.02 -9.43
N LEU A 205 -7.46 -10.98 -8.81
CA LEU A 205 -6.17 -10.96 -9.51
C LEU A 205 -5.98 -12.16 -10.46
N PHE A 206 -6.41 -13.37 -10.06
CA PHE A 206 -6.29 -14.56 -10.91
C PHE A 206 -7.32 -14.59 -12.06
N LEU A 207 -8.41 -13.83 -11.95
CA LEU A 207 -9.51 -13.79 -12.92
C LEU A 207 -9.37 -12.66 -13.94
N SER A 208 -8.67 -11.58 -13.58
CA SER A 208 -8.39 -10.40 -14.42
C SER A 208 -7.10 -10.55 -15.20
#